data_AF-A0A6S7JLU3-F1
#
_entry.id   AF-A0A6S7JLU3-F1
#
_cell.length_a   1.000
_cell.length_b   1.000
_cell.length_c   1.000
_cell.angle_alpha   90.00
_cell.angle_beta   90.00
_cell.angle_gamma   90.00
#
_symmetry.space_group_name_H-M   'P 1'
#
loop_
_entity.id
_entity.type
_entity.pdbx_description
1 polymer ?
#
loop_
_entity_poly.entity_id
_entity_poly.type
_entity_poly.pdbx_seq_one_letter_code
_entity_poly.pdbx_strand_id
1 'polypeptide(L)'
;MTAADSPVSVEFITQMDSYVQSSEIFKTVLVEALNSALQETLTPLYAEIQSLKSEVSSLRSELYEVKAKANDNEQYSRRNNIRIFELGEENNENCYDDVLRLCDELNLDVKRNELDRVLG
;
A
#
# COMPACT_ATOMS: atom_id res chain seq x y z
N MET A 1 -11.66 -24.61 62.35
CA MET A 1 -10.33 -24.93 61.77
C MET A 1 -10.48 -26.19 60.97
N THR A 2 -10.44 -26.08 59.65
CA THR A 2 -10.28 -27.26 58.78
C THR A 2 -8.82 -27.70 58.88
N ALA A 3 -8.50 -28.94 58.50
CA ALA A 3 -7.13 -29.48 58.57
C ALA A 3 -6.08 -28.65 57.79
N ALA A 4 -6.51 -27.70 56.96
CA ALA A 4 -5.66 -26.76 56.23
C ALA A 4 -5.08 -25.63 57.10
N ASP A 5 -5.70 -25.28 58.23
CA ASP A 5 -5.27 -24.16 59.10
C ASP A 5 -4.34 -24.60 60.25
N SER A 6 -3.78 -25.81 60.17
CA SER A 6 -2.81 -26.30 61.13
C SER A 6 -1.49 -25.52 61.01
N PRO A 7 -0.81 -25.16 62.12
CA PRO A 7 0.51 -24.50 62.06
C PRO A 7 1.50 -25.27 61.18
N VAL A 8 1.40 -26.60 61.20
CA VAL A 8 2.25 -27.52 60.44
C VAL A 8 1.96 -27.46 58.93
N SER A 9 0.70 -27.33 58.52
CA SER A 9 0.36 -27.21 57.09
C SER A 9 0.80 -25.86 56.53
N VAL A 10 0.69 -24.78 57.30
CA VAL A 10 1.16 -23.45 56.90
C VAL A 10 2.68 -23.42 56.75
N GLU A 11 3.42 -24.02 57.69
CA GLU A 11 4.88 -24.06 57.66
C GLU A 11 5.39 -24.89 56.45
N PHE A 12 4.75 -26.04 56.16
CA PHE A 12 5.06 -26.84 54.98
C PHE A 12 4.81 -26.09 53.67
N ILE A 13 3.67 -25.38 53.54
CA ILE A 13 3.36 -24.56 52.36
C ILE A 13 4.42 -23.47 52.18
N THR A 14 4.81 -22.79 53.25
CA THR A 14 5.81 -21.71 53.21
C THR A 14 7.19 -22.23 52.75
N GLN A 15 7.56 -23.43 53.22
CA GLN A 15 8.83 -24.07 52.87
C GLN A 15 8.84 -24.53 51.41
N MET A 16 7.72 -25.07 50.94
CA MET A 16 7.52 -25.43 49.54
C MET A 16 7.58 -24.21 48.61
N ASP A 17 6.93 -23.10 48.98
CA ASP A 17 6.98 -21.84 48.21
C ASP A 17 8.42 -21.32 48.08
N SER A 18 9.17 -21.34 49.18
CA SER A 18 10.57 -20.89 49.20
C SER A 18 11.47 -21.80 48.34
N TYR A 19 11.24 -23.11 48.35
CA TYR A 19 11.93 -24.06 47.48
C TYR A 19 11.61 -23.81 46.00
N VAL A 20 10.34 -23.59 45.64
CA VAL A 20 9.94 -23.32 44.25
C VAL A 20 10.52 -21.99 43.75
N GLN A 21 10.50 -20.95 44.57
CA GLN A 21 11.06 -19.64 44.22
C GLN A 21 12.60 -19.65 44.06
N SER A 22 13.29 -20.49 44.84
CA SER A 22 14.76 -20.64 44.77
C SER A 22 15.23 -21.71 43.77
N SER A 23 14.32 -22.51 43.22
CA SER A 23 14.65 -23.61 42.31
C SER A 23 15.10 -23.10 40.94
N GLU A 24 16.36 -23.33 40.62
CA GLU A 24 16.92 -23.03 39.30
C GLU A 24 16.28 -23.86 38.18
N ILE A 25 15.86 -25.10 38.48
CA ILE A 25 15.16 -25.94 37.53
C ILE A 25 13.80 -25.32 37.16
N PHE A 26 13.06 -24.83 38.16
CA PHE A 26 11.77 -24.20 37.93
C PHE A 26 11.89 -22.91 37.11
N LYS A 27 12.89 -22.06 37.42
CA LYS A 27 13.20 -20.86 36.62
C LYS A 27 13.54 -21.21 35.17
N THR A 28 14.37 -22.24 34.97
CA THR A 28 14.78 -22.69 33.63
C THR A 28 13.58 -23.11 32.79
N VAL A 29 12.70 -23.95 33.36
CA VAL A 29 11.48 -24.41 32.67
C VAL A 29 10.56 -23.24 32.31
N LEU A 30 10.40 -22.25 33.19
CA LEU A 30 9.60 -21.06 32.89
C LEU A 30 10.20 -20.22 31.76
N VAL A 31 11.52 -20.03 31.75
CA VAL A 31 12.21 -19.30 30.68
C VAL A 31 12.11 -20.02 29.34
N GLU A 32 12.23 -21.35 29.33
CA GLU A 32 12.06 -22.17 28.12
C GLU A 32 10.63 -22.10 27.58
N ALA A 33 9.63 -22.19 28.45
CA ALA A 33 8.23 -22.07 28.07
C ALA A 33 7.91 -20.67 27.50
N LEU A 34 8.42 -19.62 28.14
CA LEU A 34 8.26 -18.24 27.66
C LEU A 34 8.95 -18.03 26.32
N ASN A 35 10.18 -18.52 26.15
CA ASN A 35 10.91 -18.42 24.89
C ASN A 35 10.19 -19.18 23.77
N SER A 36 9.62 -20.34 24.06
CA SER A 36 8.86 -21.12 23.08
C SER A 36 7.61 -20.36 22.63
N ALA A 37 6.83 -19.83 23.57
CA ALA A 37 5.65 -19.01 23.25
C ALA A 37 6.00 -17.72 22.47
N LEU A 38 7.13 -17.08 22.82
CA LEU A 38 7.63 -15.93 22.06
C LEU A 38 8.06 -16.31 20.65
N GLN A 39 8.71 -17.46 20.46
CA GLN A 39 9.11 -17.92 19.13
C GLN A 39 7.91 -18.28 18.26
N GLU A 40 6.90 -18.94 18.83
CA GLU A 40 5.65 -19.27 18.14
C GLU A 40 4.90 -18.03 17.66
N THR A 41 5.00 -16.92 18.38
CA THR A 41 4.35 -15.66 18.00
C THR A 41 5.20 -14.78 17.09
N LEU A 42 6.51 -14.70 17.32
CA LEU A 42 7.41 -13.85 16.54
C LEU A 42 7.69 -14.40 15.14
N THR A 43 7.85 -15.72 15.01
CA THR A 43 8.15 -16.35 13.70
C THR A 43 7.10 -16.03 12.63
N PRO A 44 5.79 -16.23 12.84
CA PRO A 44 4.79 -15.90 11.84
C PRO A 44 4.73 -14.40 11.55
N LEU A 45 4.89 -13.54 12.56
CA LEU A 45 4.93 -12.08 12.36
C LEU A 45 6.12 -11.66 11.48
N TYR A 46 7.29 -12.25 11.68
CA TYR A 46 8.45 -11.99 10.81
C TYR A 46 8.20 -12.46 9.38
N ALA A 47 7.58 -13.63 9.20
CA ALA A 47 7.22 -14.12 7.87
C ALA A 47 6.23 -13.19 7.17
N GLU A 48 5.20 -12.72 7.89
CA GLU A 48 4.20 -11.78 7.38
C GLU A 48 4.83 -10.44 7.00
N ILE A 49 5.73 -9.89 7.83
CA ILE A 49 6.47 -8.66 7.52
C ILE A 49 7.29 -8.80 6.23
N GLN A 50 7.96 -9.94 6.03
CA GLN A 50 8.73 -10.17 4.80
C GLN A 50 7.83 -10.32 3.58
N SER A 51 6.69 -11.00 3.72
CA SER A 51 5.68 -11.12 2.66
C SER A 51 5.16 -9.74 2.25
N LEU A 52 4.75 -8.91 3.22
CA LEU A 52 4.25 -7.56 2.97
C LEU A 52 5.30 -6.67 2.32
N LYS A 53 6.57 -6.76 2.73
CA LYS A 53 7.66 -6.02 2.08
C LYS A 53 7.82 -6.40 0.61
N SER A 54 7.74 -7.70 0.30
CA SER A 54 7.80 -8.19 -1.08
C SER A 54 6.64 -7.67 -1.92
N GLU A 55 5.41 -7.75 -1.38
CA GLU A 55 4.20 -7.28 -2.05
C GLU A 55 4.26 -5.77 -2.32
N VAL A 56 4.65 -4.96 -1.32
CA VAL A 56 4.84 -3.51 -1.49
C VAL A 56 5.88 -3.20 -2.58
N SER A 57 6.97 -3.97 -2.64
CA SER A 57 7.97 -3.79 -3.68
C SER A 57 7.40 -4.11 -5.07
N SER A 58 6.64 -5.20 -5.20
CA SER A 58 5.99 -5.59 -6.46
C SER A 58 5.01 -4.52 -6.94
N LEU A 59 4.13 -4.07 -6.04
CA LEU A 59 3.12 -3.04 -6.34
C LEU A 59 3.77 -1.71 -6.76
N ARG A 60 4.90 -1.33 -6.15
CA ARG A 60 5.65 -0.13 -6.55
C ARG A 60 6.22 -0.24 -7.96
N SER A 61 6.77 -1.40 -8.32
CA SER A 61 7.27 -1.65 -9.67
C SER A 61 6.14 -1.59 -10.70
N GLU A 62 5.02 -2.25 -10.41
CA GLU A 62 3.86 -2.26 -11.30
C GLU A 62 3.27 -0.85 -11.48
N LEU A 63 3.17 -0.08 -10.39
CA LEU A 63 2.74 1.33 -10.45
C LEU A 63 3.66 2.17 -11.34
N TYR A 64 4.98 1.95 -11.26
CA TYR A 64 5.94 2.65 -12.10
C TYR A 64 5.74 2.29 -13.58
N GLU A 65 5.58 1.01 -13.91
CA GLU A 65 5.31 0.56 -15.27
C GLU A 65 4.01 1.13 -15.83
N VAL A 66 2.94 1.14 -15.03
CA VAL A 66 1.65 1.70 -15.44
C VAL A 66 1.79 3.20 -15.70
N LYS A 67 2.49 3.95 -14.85
CA LYS A 67 2.76 5.38 -15.07
C LYS A 67 3.56 5.61 -16.35
N ALA A 68 4.59 4.81 -16.60
CA ALA A 68 5.38 4.91 -17.82
C ALA A 68 4.51 4.65 -19.06
N LYS A 69 3.73 3.56 -19.06
CA LYS A 69 2.80 3.23 -20.16
C LYS A 69 1.72 4.30 -20.35
N ALA A 70 1.18 4.88 -19.29
CA ALA A 70 0.20 5.96 -19.37
C ALA A 70 0.80 7.21 -20.00
N ASN A 71 2.03 7.59 -19.60
CA ASN A 71 2.75 8.68 -20.23
C ASN A 71 3.04 8.38 -21.71
N ASP A 72 3.54 7.19 -22.03
CA ASP A 72 3.80 6.80 -23.42
C ASP A 72 2.53 6.87 -24.26
N ASN A 73 1.42 6.33 -23.76
CA ASN A 73 0.12 6.40 -24.43
C ASN A 73 -0.36 7.85 -24.64
N GLU A 74 -0.17 8.73 -23.64
CA GLU A 74 -0.47 10.14 -23.79
C GLU A 74 0.41 10.80 -24.88
N GLN A 75 1.71 10.50 -24.90
CA GLN A 75 2.62 11.01 -25.93
C GLN A 75 2.29 10.46 -27.31
N TYR A 76 1.91 9.18 -27.42
CA TYR A 76 1.42 8.58 -28.66
C TYR A 76 0.12 9.24 -29.13
N SER A 77 -0.81 9.56 -28.23
CA SER A 77 -2.03 10.30 -28.55
C SER A 77 -1.72 11.72 -29.05
N ARG A 78 -0.68 12.38 -28.53
CA ARG A 78 -0.26 13.73 -28.97
C ARG A 78 0.50 13.74 -30.29
N ARG A 79 1.11 12.62 -30.71
CA ARG A 79 1.97 12.59 -31.91
C ARG A 79 1.27 12.96 -33.22
N ASN A 80 -0.03 12.69 -33.32
CA ASN A 80 -0.82 12.98 -34.52
C ASN A 80 -1.94 13.99 -34.29
N ASN A 81 -2.02 14.56 -33.07
CA ASN A 81 -3.10 15.47 -32.70
C ASN A 81 -2.52 16.81 -32.25
N ILE A 82 -3.16 17.90 -32.66
CA ILE A 82 -2.83 19.25 -32.19
C ILE A 82 -3.94 19.70 -31.23
N ARG A 83 -3.56 20.27 -30.09
CA ARG A 83 -4.50 20.92 -29.16
C ARG A 83 -4.36 22.43 -29.30
N ILE A 84 -5.47 23.09 -29.61
CA ILE A 84 -5.57 24.54 -29.69
C ILE A 84 -6.21 25.02 -28.40
N PHE A 85 -5.52 25.88 -27.66
CA PHE A 85 -6.03 26.52 -26.44
C PHE A 85 -6.32 27.99 -26.71
N GLU A 86 -7.18 28.58 -25.89
CA GLU A 86 -7.46 30.03 -25.91
C GLU A 86 -8.03 30.55 -27.24
N LEU A 87 -8.67 29.67 -28.02
CA LEU A 87 -9.45 30.12 -29.17
C LEU A 87 -10.68 30.88 -28.64
N GLY A 88 -10.73 32.18 -28.87
CA GLY A 88 -11.85 33.03 -28.48
C GLY A 88 -13.13 32.53 -29.15
N GLU A 89 -14.21 32.40 -28.37
CA GLU A 89 -15.52 32.02 -28.89
C GLU A 89 -16.48 33.18 -28.66
N GLU A 90 -16.86 33.90 -29.72
CA GLU A 90 -17.93 34.89 -29.64
C GLU A 90 -19.30 34.28 -29.94
N ASN A 91 -20.36 34.96 -29.48
CA ASN A 91 -21.73 34.53 -29.77
C ASN A 91 -21.98 34.52 -31.28
N ASN A 92 -22.50 33.39 -31.79
CA ASN A 92 -22.73 33.11 -33.21
C ASN A 92 -21.49 32.85 -34.07
N GLU A 93 -20.30 32.68 -33.48
CA GLU A 93 -19.13 32.21 -34.23
C GLU A 93 -19.11 30.69 -34.38
N ASN A 94 -18.63 30.23 -35.54
CA ASN A 94 -18.42 28.82 -35.81
C ASN A 94 -16.93 28.49 -35.66
N CYS A 95 -16.53 28.21 -34.43
CA CYS A 95 -15.18 27.83 -34.03
C CYS A 95 -14.54 26.75 -34.92
N TYR A 96 -15.33 25.82 -35.49
CA TYR A 96 -14.80 24.82 -36.43
C TYR A 96 -14.30 25.44 -37.75
N ASP A 97 -14.97 26.47 -38.27
CA ASP A 97 -14.57 27.12 -39.52
C ASP A 97 -13.27 27.91 -39.33
N ASP A 98 -13.09 28.50 -38.14
CA ASP A 98 -11.86 29.19 -37.76
C ASP A 98 -10.67 28.24 -37.68
N VAL A 99 -10.88 27.07 -37.06
CA VAL A 99 -9.85 26.03 -36.98
C VAL A 99 -9.54 25.46 -38.37
N LEU A 100 -10.53 25.19 -39.21
CA LEU A 100 -10.31 24.68 -40.57
C LEU A 100 -9.52 25.69 -41.42
N ARG A 101 -9.86 26.98 -41.33
CA ARG A 101 -9.12 28.04 -42.00
C ARG A 101 -7.66 28.12 -41.53
N LEU A 102 -7.42 28.00 -40.22
CA LEU A 102 -6.06 27.94 -39.67
C LEU A 102 -5.30 26.71 -40.21
N CYS A 103 -5.94 25.55 -40.29
CA CYS A 103 -5.34 24.34 -40.86
C CYS A 103 -4.96 24.55 -42.34
N ASP A 104 -5.83 25.17 -43.14
CA ASP A 104 -5.56 25.49 -44.54
C ASP A 104 -4.36 26.45 -44.67
N GLU A 105 -4.28 27.49 -43.84
CA GLU A 105 -3.15 28.44 -43.80
C GLU A 105 -1.81 27.76 -43.44
N LEU A 106 -1.87 26.74 -42.59
CA LEU A 106 -0.71 25.92 -42.20
C LEU A 106 -0.43 24.75 -43.15
N ASN A 107 -1.21 24.62 -44.24
CA ASN A 107 -1.12 23.53 -45.21
C ASN A 107 -1.28 22.14 -44.56
N LEU A 108 -2.24 22.03 -43.64
CA LEU A 108 -2.66 20.81 -42.96
C LEU A 108 -3.99 20.33 -43.54
N ASP A 109 -4.03 19.11 -44.09
CA ASP A 109 -5.26 18.49 -44.60
C ASP A 109 -6.07 17.90 -43.43
N VAL A 110 -7.00 18.68 -42.88
CA VAL A 110 -7.86 18.30 -41.76
C VAL A 110 -9.32 18.54 -42.11
N LYS A 111 -10.18 17.54 -41.89
CA LYS A 111 -11.62 17.63 -42.16
C LYS A 111 -12.40 17.94 -40.90
N ARG A 112 -13.60 18.52 -41.07
CA ARG A 112 -14.48 18.90 -39.96
C ARG A 112 -14.77 17.75 -38.98
N ASN A 113 -14.92 16.52 -39.47
CA ASN A 113 -15.19 15.34 -38.66
C ASN A 113 -13.96 14.81 -37.90
N GLU A 114 -12.78 15.34 -38.18
CA GLU A 114 -11.52 15.05 -37.49
C GLU A 114 -11.23 16.07 -36.37
N LEU A 115 -12.05 17.12 -36.27
CA LEU A 115 -11.99 18.11 -35.19
C LEU A 115 -12.86 17.65 -34.01
N ASP A 116 -12.23 17.50 -32.85
CA ASP A 116 -12.91 17.23 -31.59
C ASP A 116 -12.91 18.47 -30.70
N ARG A 117 -14.08 18.85 -30.20
CA ARG A 117 -14.27 20.00 -29.30
C ARG A 117 -14.70 19.48 -27.94
N VAL A 118 -13.81 19.63 -26.97
CA VAL A 118 -14.11 19.33 -25.57
C VAL A 118 -14.88 20.52 -25.00
N LEU A 119 -16.19 20.35 -24.78
CA LEU A 119 -16.98 21.31 -24.01
C LEU A 119 -16.60 21.16 -22.52
N GLY A 120 -16.03 22.23 -21.95
CA GLY A 120 -15.75 22.34 -20.52
C GLY A 120 -16.98 22.66 -19.70
#